data_AF-A0A9W4MKC7-F1
#
_entry.id   AF-A0A9W4MKC7-F1
#
_cell.length_a   1.000
_cell.length_b   1.000
_cell.length_c   1.000
_cell.angle_alpha   90.00
_cell.angle_beta   90.00
_cell.angle_gamma   90.00
#
_symmetry.space_group_name_H-M   'P 1'
#
loop_
_entity.id
_entity.type
_entity.pdbx_description
1 polymer ?
#
loop_
_entity_poly.entity_id
_entity_poly.type
_entity_poly.pdbx_seq_one_letter_code
_entity_poly.pdbx_strand_id
1 'polypeptide(L)'
;MTTTLRPAGPERREPGGARTRDYTVCVNGRPVGSVRIGAAADRGPGRIDALAVDEQDRRRGRGTVAALAAEEVLRQWGCTRVLVSVPDEAEYALRMAAALGYTETAPAADGVHHFEKPLA
;
A
#
# COMPACT_ATOMS: atom_id res chain seq x y z
N MET A 1 -17.49 -10.92 5.29
CA MET A 1 -16.16 -11.49 4.94
C MET A 1 -15.12 -10.47 5.36
N THR A 2 -14.16 -10.84 6.20
CA THR A 2 -13.22 -9.87 6.80
C THR A 2 -11.86 -9.99 6.14
N THR A 3 -11.34 -8.88 5.61
CA THR A 3 -9.99 -8.79 5.03
C THR A 3 -9.07 -8.10 6.02
N THR A 4 -7.90 -8.67 6.31
CA THR A 4 -6.93 -8.15 7.28
C THR A 4 -5.50 -8.24 6.76
N LEU A 5 -4.59 -7.46 7.31
CA LEU A 5 -3.15 -7.62 7.12
C LEU A 5 -2.55 -8.43 8.27
N ARG A 6 -1.77 -9.45 7.94
CA ARG A 6 -0.99 -10.24 8.91
C ARG A 6 0.49 -10.00 8.63
N PRO A 7 1.32 -9.62 9.61
CA PRO A 7 2.76 -9.54 9.40
C PRO A 7 3.33 -10.84 8.82
N ALA A 8 4.05 -10.75 7.71
CA ALA A 8 4.67 -11.89 7.02
C ALA A 8 6.13 -12.12 7.49
N GLY A 9 6.65 -11.24 8.33
CA GLY A 9 8.00 -11.31 8.87
C GLY A 9 8.33 -10.16 9.83
N PRO A 10 9.58 -10.11 10.31
CA PRO A 10 10.06 -8.99 11.12
C PRO A 10 10.07 -7.69 10.29
N GLU A 11 9.90 -6.57 10.99
CA GLU A 11 10.18 -5.25 10.41
C GLU A 11 11.69 -5.16 10.12
N ARG A 12 12.03 -4.74 8.90
CA ARG A 12 13.40 -4.46 8.48
C ARG A 12 13.67 -2.98 8.67
N ARG A 13 14.81 -2.64 9.26
CA ARG A 13 15.26 -1.25 9.44
C ARG A 13 16.59 -1.07 8.72
N GLU A 14 16.69 0.00 7.95
CA GLU A 14 17.92 0.35 7.24
C GLU A 14 18.77 1.35 8.05
N PRO A 15 20.10 1.37 7.83
CA PRO A 15 20.94 2.44 8.31
C PRO A 15 20.39 3.79 7.80
N GLY A 16 20.05 4.68 8.72
CA GLY A 16 19.36 5.94 8.39
C GLY A 16 17.88 5.98 8.79
N GLY A 17 17.33 4.92 9.37
CA GLY A 17 16.04 4.94 10.06
C GLY A 17 14.83 4.63 9.17
N ALA A 18 15.04 4.35 7.88
CA ALA A 18 13.98 3.82 7.04
C ALA A 18 13.55 2.44 7.54
N ARG A 19 12.25 2.13 7.39
CA ARG A 19 11.68 0.85 7.79
C ARG A 19 10.81 0.27 6.69
N THR A 20 10.79 -1.04 6.60
CA THR A 20 9.99 -1.79 5.64
C THR A 20 9.45 -3.06 6.29
N ARG A 21 8.19 -3.39 6.02
CA ARG A 21 7.58 -4.64 6.48
C ARG A 21 6.64 -5.22 5.43
N ASP A 22 6.74 -6.52 5.24
CA ASP A 22 5.83 -7.29 4.40
C ASP A 22 4.67 -7.84 5.23
N TYR A 23 3.47 -7.79 4.65
CA TYR A 23 2.24 -8.33 5.22
C TYR A 23 1.56 -9.25 4.22
N THR A 24 0.95 -10.31 4.74
CA THR A 24 0.01 -11.15 4.00
C THR A 24 -1.38 -10.52 4.08
N VAL A 25 -2.04 -10.39 2.93
CA VAL A 25 -3.47 -10.07 2.88
C VAL A 25 -4.23 -11.36 3.16
N CYS A 26 -5.01 -11.37 4.24
CA CYS A 26 -5.78 -12.53 4.67
C CYS A 26 -7.28 -12.24 4.56
N VAL A 27 -8.06 -13.27 4.22
CA VAL A 27 -9.51 -13.23 4.29
C VAL A 27 -10.00 -14.37 5.16
N ASN A 28 -10.66 -14.03 6.26
CA ASN A 28 -11.03 -15.00 7.31
C ASN A 28 -9.84 -15.94 7.68
N GLY A 29 -8.62 -15.39 7.71
CA GLY A 29 -7.39 -16.14 8.00
C GLY A 29 -6.70 -16.82 6.80
N ARG A 30 -7.37 -17.01 5.65
CA ARG A 30 -6.75 -17.58 4.44
C ARG A 30 -5.91 -16.53 3.70
N PRO A 31 -4.66 -16.80 3.31
CA PRO A 31 -3.88 -15.88 2.47
C PRO A 31 -4.51 -15.72 1.08
N VAL A 32 -4.54 -14.48 0.58
CA VAL A 32 -5.09 -14.12 -0.74
C VAL A 32 -4.24 -13.09 -1.48
N GLY A 33 -3.04 -12.80 -1.00
CA GLY A 33 -2.17 -11.77 -1.54
C GLY A 33 -1.19 -11.22 -0.53
N SER A 34 -0.56 -10.10 -0.88
CA SER A 34 0.48 -9.47 -0.08
C SER A 34 0.48 -7.95 -0.24
N VAL A 35 1.05 -7.27 0.76
CA VAL A 35 1.37 -5.86 0.69
C VAL A 35 2.73 -5.61 1.35
N ARG A 36 3.55 -4.78 0.73
CA ARG A 36 4.80 -4.28 1.30
C ARG A 36 4.63 -2.82 1.63
N ILE A 37 4.95 -2.46 2.87
CA ILE A 37 4.82 -1.11 3.39
C ILE A 37 6.21 -0.62 3.80
N GLY A 38 6.57 0.56 3.32
CA GLY A 38 7.82 1.24 3.63
C GLY A 38 7.57 2.61 4.26
N ALA A 39 8.53 3.13 4.99
CA ALA A 39 8.53 4.52 5.45
C ALA A 39 9.96 5.03 5.57
N ALA A 40 10.16 6.28 5.19
CA ALA A 40 11.39 7.00 5.52
C ALA A 40 11.51 7.20 7.04
N ALA A 41 12.69 7.63 7.49
CA ALA A 41 12.90 7.96 8.89
C ALA A 41 11.93 9.04 9.40
N ASP A 42 11.63 8.96 10.69
CA ASP A 42 10.90 9.91 11.54
C ASP A 42 10.03 10.95 10.83
N ARG A 43 8.74 10.63 10.68
CA ARG A 43 7.66 11.49 10.13
C ARG A 43 7.76 11.81 8.63
N GLY A 44 8.68 11.18 7.91
CA GLY A 44 8.69 11.18 6.45
C GLY A 44 7.46 10.47 5.85
N PRO A 45 7.27 10.58 4.52
CA PRO A 45 6.18 9.87 3.83
C PRO A 45 6.29 8.36 4.03
N GLY A 46 5.13 7.73 4.19
CA GLY A 46 4.97 6.30 4.05
C GLY A 46 4.85 5.91 2.57
N ARG A 47 5.06 4.64 2.26
CA ARG A 47 4.92 4.08 0.92
C ARG A 47 4.21 2.74 0.97
N ILE A 48 3.34 2.50 -0.01
CA ILE A 48 2.91 1.14 -0.35
C ILE A 48 3.77 0.71 -1.53
N ASP A 49 4.85 -0.03 -1.24
CA ASP A 49 5.87 -0.40 -2.23
C ASP A 49 5.39 -1.51 -3.17
N ALA A 50 4.45 -2.35 -2.70
CA ALA A 50 3.81 -3.39 -3.52
C ALA A 50 2.47 -3.77 -2.92
N LEU A 51 1.45 -4.01 -3.75
CA LEU A 51 0.18 -4.59 -3.35
C LEU A 51 -0.30 -5.55 -4.44
N ALA A 52 -0.57 -6.79 -4.07
CA ALA A 52 -1.09 -7.81 -4.98
C ALA A 52 -2.19 -8.62 -4.30
N VAL A 53 -3.24 -8.93 -5.07
CA VAL A 53 -4.28 -9.88 -4.70
C VAL A 53 -4.28 -11.00 -5.74
N ASP A 54 -4.32 -12.24 -5.26
CA ASP A 54 -4.34 -13.44 -6.08
C ASP A 54 -5.52 -13.38 -7.04
N GLU A 55 -5.34 -13.85 -8.28
CA GLU A 55 -6.30 -13.64 -9.36
C GLU A 55 -7.71 -14.14 -9.04
N GLN A 56 -7.82 -15.35 -8.49
CA GLN A 56 -9.06 -15.96 -8.02
C GLN A 56 -9.79 -15.11 -6.96
N ASP A 57 -9.06 -14.22 -6.30
CA ASP A 57 -9.50 -13.42 -5.19
C ASP A 57 -9.70 -11.92 -5.54
N ARG A 58 -9.52 -11.53 -6.81
CA ARG A 58 -9.72 -10.14 -7.27
C ARG A 58 -11.21 -9.76 -7.38
N ARG A 59 -11.46 -8.48 -7.66
CA ARG A 59 -12.80 -7.88 -7.90
C ARG A 59 -13.82 -8.06 -6.77
N ARG A 60 -13.33 -8.24 -5.54
CA ARG A 60 -14.14 -8.38 -4.31
C ARG A 60 -13.80 -7.33 -3.24
N GLY A 61 -13.20 -6.21 -3.65
CA GLY A 61 -12.79 -5.11 -2.77
C GLY A 61 -11.54 -5.37 -1.91
N ARG A 62 -10.91 -6.54 -2.02
CA ARG A 62 -9.79 -6.94 -1.14
C ARG A 62 -8.55 -6.07 -1.29
N GLY A 63 -8.22 -5.65 -2.51
CA GLY A 63 -7.13 -4.72 -2.74
C GLY A 63 -7.39 -3.36 -2.09
N THR A 64 -8.63 -2.87 -2.18
CA THR A 64 -9.07 -1.62 -1.54
C THR A 64 -8.94 -1.69 -0.02
N VAL A 65 -9.42 -2.79 0.60
CA VAL A 65 -9.29 -2.97 2.06
C VAL A 65 -7.82 -3.13 2.46
N ALA A 66 -7.00 -3.84 1.67
CA ALA A 66 -5.57 -3.97 1.93
C ALA A 66 -4.84 -2.62 1.87
N ALA A 67 -5.19 -1.75 0.91
CA ALA A 67 -4.63 -0.40 0.82
C ALA A 67 -5.03 0.47 2.02
N LEU A 68 -6.31 0.46 2.42
CA LEU A 68 -6.78 1.18 3.61
C LEU A 68 -6.12 0.69 4.90
N ALA A 69 -5.94 -0.63 5.03
CA ALA A 69 -5.23 -1.21 6.17
C ALA A 69 -3.74 -0.84 6.15
N ALA A 70 -3.13 -0.71 4.97
CA ALA A 70 -1.75 -0.24 4.84
C ALA A 70 -1.61 1.24 5.23
N GLU A 71 -2.57 2.10 4.86
CA GLU A 71 -2.64 3.48 5.34
C GLU A 71 -2.67 3.55 6.87
N GLU A 72 -3.41 2.64 7.51
CA GLU A 72 -3.48 2.59 8.98
C GLU A 72 -2.17 2.15 9.63
N VAL A 73 -1.45 1.20 9.04
CA VAL A 73 -0.08 0.86 9.47
C VAL A 73 0.83 2.08 9.37
N LEU A 74 0.72 2.85 8.28
CA LEU A 74 1.51 4.07 8.09
C LEU A 74 1.17 5.15 9.14
N ARG A 75 -0.10 5.31 9.53
CA ARG A 75 -0.49 6.18 10.64
C ARG A 75 0.15 5.73 11.96
N GLN A 76 0.13 4.43 12.25
CA GLN A 76 0.77 3.87 13.46
C GLN A 76 2.30 4.06 13.46
N TRP A 77 2.89 4.10 12.27
CA TRP A 77 4.28 4.45 12.07
C TRP A 77 4.54 5.97 12.23
N GLY A 78 3.50 6.80 12.27
CA GLY A 78 3.62 8.25 12.41
C GLY A 78 3.86 8.98 11.08
N CYS A 79 3.60 8.33 9.95
CA CYS A 79 3.61 8.97 8.64
C CYS A 79 2.38 9.88 8.49
N THR A 80 2.57 11.06 7.91
CA THR A 80 1.52 12.05 7.68
C THR A 80 0.97 12.04 6.25
N ARG A 81 1.61 11.30 5.36
CA ARG A 81 1.16 11.06 3.99
C ARG A 81 1.67 9.71 3.50
N VAL A 82 1.01 9.16 2.50
CA VAL A 82 1.39 7.93 1.79
C VAL A 82 1.69 8.26 0.33
N LEU A 83 2.72 7.62 -0.22
CA LEU A 83 3.08 7.65 -1.63
C LEU A 83 2.86 6.27 -2.25
N VAL A 84 2.38 6.26 -3.50
CA VAL A 84 2.25 5.04 -4.30
C VAL A 84 2.70 5.31 -5.74
N SER A 85 3.27 4.29 -6.36
CA SER A 85 3.61 4.28 -7.78
C SER A 85 2.79 3.18 -8.44
N VAL A 86 2.11 3.50 -9.54
CA VAL A 86 1.20 2.59 -10.23
C VAL A 86 1.56 2.56 -11.72
N PRO A 87 1.92 1.40 -12.29
CA PRO A 87 2.12 1.26 -13.73
C PRO A 87 0.87 1.60 -14.54
N ASP A 88 1.02 2.15 -15.74
CA ASP A 88 -0.09 2.58 -16.60
C ASP A 88 -1.00 1.40 -17.01
N GLU A 89 -0.42 0.20 -17.13
CA GLU A 89 -1.14 -1.03 -17.44
C GLU A 89 -1.97 -1.56 -16.27
N ALA A 90 -1.76 -1.04 -15.06
CA ALA A 90 -2.47 -1.47 -13.85
C ALA A 90 -3.80 -0.71 -13.66
N GLU A 91 -4.68 -0.78 -14.66
CA GLU A 91 -5.95 -0.02 -14.71
C GLU A 91 -6.78 -0.09 -13.41
N TYR A 92 -6.85 -1.27 -12.78
CA TYR A 92 -7.58 -1.43 -11.52
C TYR A 92 -6.92 -0.67 -10.37
N ALA A 93 -5.59 -0.66 -10.32
CA ALA A 93 -4.85 0.09 -9.31
C ALA A 93 -4.98 1.60 -9.53
N LEU A 94 -4.97 2.07 -10.77
CA LEU A 94 -5.23 3.49 -11.11
C LEU A 94 -6.63 3.92 -10.66
N ARG A 95 -7.66 3.15 -11.00
CA ARG A 95 -9.04 3.40 -10.54
C ARG A 95 -9.16 3.36 -9.02
N MET A 96 -8.44 2.43 -8.38
CA MET A 96 -8.44 2.31 -6.93
C MET A 96 -7.77 3.52 -6.26
N ALA A 97 -6.65 4.01 -6.79
CA ALA A 97 -5.99 5.22 -6.31
C ALA A 97 -6.93 6.42 -6.36
N ALA A 98 -7.58 6.65 -7.51
CA ALA A 98 -8.58 7.71 -7.67
C ALA A 98 -9.75 7.57 -6.68
N ALA A 99 -10.32 6.36 -6.56
CA ALA A 99 -11.44 6.11 -5.65
C ALA A 99 -11.09 6.28 -4.16
N LEU A 100 -9.84 6.03 -3.78
CA LEU A 100 -9.35 6.19 -2.42
C LEU A 100 -8.89 7.63 -2.09
N GLY A 101 -8.99 8.55 -3.05
CA GLY A 101 -8.64 9.97 -2.89
C GLY A 101 -7.14 10.24 -2.98
N TYR A 102 -6.38 9.37 -3.65
CA TYR A 102 -4.99 9.68 -3.99
C TYR A 102 -4.95 10.72 -5.10
N THR A 103 -4.08 11.71 -4.94
CA THR A 103 -3.86 12.78 -5.91
C THR A 103 -2.59 12.47 -6.69
N GLU A 104 -2.67 12.51 -8.02
CA GLU A 104 -1.51 12.32 -8.89
C GLU A 104 -0.56 13.51 -8.74
N THR A 105 0.72 13.24 -8.43
CA THR A 105 1.73 14.29 -8.16
C THR A 105 2.54 14.66 -9.39
N ALA A 106 2.60 13.77 -10.38
CA ALA A 106 3.21 14.01 -11.67
C ALA A 106 2.49 13.14 -12.73
N PRO A 107 2.36 13.62 -13.98
CA PRO A 107 1.93 12.78 -15.08
C PRO A 107 2.84 11.56 -15.20
N ALA A 108 2.30 10.44 -15.72
CA ALA A 108 3.11 9.25 -15.96
C ALA A 108 4.39 9.58 -16.75
N ALA A 109 5.53 9.29 -16.13
CA ALA A 109 6.82 9.24 -16.78
C ALA A 109 7.23 7.77 -16.83
N ASP A 110 7.76 7.33 -17.97
CA ASP A 110 8.21 5.94 -18.16
C ASP A 110 7.13 4.88 -17.84
N GLY A 111 5.85 5.20 -18.09
CA GLY A 111 4.73 4.29 -17.85
C GLY A 111 4.32 4.14 -16.38
N VAL A 112 4.76 5.02 -15.49
CA VAL A 112 4.43 4.95 -14.05
C VAL A 112 3.80 6.25 -13.56
N HIS A 113 2.58 6.14 -13.02
CA HIS A 113 1.87 7.21 -12.35
C HIS A 113 2.28 7.28 -10.87
N HIS A 114 2.54 8.48 -10.37
CA HIS A 114 2.86 8.71 -8.95
C HIS A 114 1.71 9.41 -8.26
N PHE A 115 1.30 8.88 -7.12
CA PHE A 115 0.25 9.49 -6.32
C PHE A 115 0.66 9.69 -4.87
N GLU A 116 0.03 10.68 -4.24
CA GLU A 116 0.10 10.89 -2.80
C GLU A 116 -1.27 11.06 -2.17
N LYS A 117 -1.36 10.78 -0.87
CA LYS A 117 -2.55 11.04 -0.06
C LYS A 117 -2.14 11.46 1.35
N PRO A 118 -2.67 12.56 1.90
CA PRO A 118 -2.53 12.90 3.31
C PRO A 118 -3.14 11.82 4.21
N LEU A 119 -2.42 11.44 5.26
CA LEU A 119 -2.89 10.57 6.35
C LEU A 119 -3.25 11.47 7.54
N ALA A 120 -4.31 12.26 7.38
CA ALA A 120 -4.95 12.93 8.51
C ALA A 120 -5.67 11.91 9.42
#